data_AF-A0A1Y1UJ65-F1
#
_entry.id   AF-A0A1Y1UJ65-F1
#
_cell.length_a   1.000
_cell.length_b   1.000
_cell.length_c   1.000
_cell.angle_alpha   90.00
_cell.angle_beta   90.00
_cell.angle_gamma   90.00
#
_symmetry.space_group_name_H-M   'P 1'
#
loop_
_entity.id
_entity.type
_entity.pdbx_description
1 polymer ?
#
loop_
_entity_poly.entity_id
_entity_poly.type
_entity_poly.pdbx_seq_one_letter_code
_entity_poly.pdbx_strand_id
1 'polypeptide(L)'
;MSLTILSVSSTASTGSSSSAYSRSPDDLHDRLVAQESSTTFSIWSAGNLRLHDRDLTIPPGDASELLSSLKRDARFEVVSVTYLDGDKEEWKASILRVVSSPDTPTALSDSE
;
A
#
# COMPACT_ATOMS: atom_id res chain seq x y z
N MET A 1 -10.58 50.53 20.90
CA MET A 1 -9.83 49.43 20.29
C MET A 1 -10.85 48.38 19.86
N SER A 2 -11.19 48.37 18.57
CA SER A 2 -12.26 47.52 18.05
C SER A 2 -11.73 46.11 17.78
N LEU A 3 -12.33 45.10 18.40
CA LEU A 3 -12.12 43.69 18.06
C LEU A 3 -13.04 43.33 16.89
N THR A 4 -12.45 42.91 15.77
CA THR A 4 -13.18 42.30 14.65
C THR A 4 -13.02 40.79 14.75
N ILE A 5 -14.08 40.10 15.14
CA ILE A 5 -14.18 38.64 15.14
C ILE A 5 -14.65 38.22 13.74
N LEU A 6 -13.79 37.54 12.98
CA LEU A 6 -14.17 36.89 11.72
C LEU A 6 -14.58 35.45 12.01
N SER A 7 -15.88 35.24 12.23
CA SER A 7 -16.49 33.91 12.19
C SER A 7 -16.86 33.58 10.74
N VAL A 8 -16.08 32.69 10.11
CA VAL A 8 -16.49 32.03 8.87
C VAL A 8 -16.99 30.62 9.21
N SER A 9 -18.26 30.37 8.95
CA SER A 9 -18.91 29.06 8.85
C SER A 9 -19.51 29.05 7.44
N SER A 10 -19.48 28.01 6.61
CA SER A 10 -19.49 26.56 6.80
C SER A 10 -19.17 25.92 5.44
N THR A 11 -18.62 24.71 5.36
CA THR A 11 -19.08 23.73 4.35
C THR A 11 -18.78 22.30 4.82
N ALA A 12 -19.78 21.43 4.63
CA ALA A 12 -19.84 20.06 5.08
C ALA A 12 -18.68 19.18 4.61
N SER A 13 -18.24 18.28 5.48
CA SER A 13 -17.86 16.93 5.06
C SER A 13 -18.67 15.96 5.90
N THR A 14 -19.73 15.51 5.24
CA THR A 14 -20.46 14.26 5.38
C THR A 14 -19.70 13.22 6.22
N GLY A 15 -20.38 12.66 7.22
CA GLY A 15 -19.81 11.66 8.10
C GLY A 15 -19.03 10.59 7.35
N SER A 16 -17.77 10.41 7.74
CA SER A 16 -17.16 9.10 7.64
C SER A 16 -17.11 8.62 9.07
N SER A 17 -17.94 7.61 9.37
CA SER A 17 -17.67 6.72 10.49
C SER A 17 -16.18 6.43 10.44
N SER A 18 -15.42 6.95 11.40
CA SER A 18 -14.06 6.53 11.64
C SER A 18 -14.18 5.11 12.17
N SER A 19 -14.43 4.16 11.27
CA SER A 19 -13.99 2.80 11.48
C SER A 19 -12.50 2.95 11.74
N ALA A 20 -12.07 2.62 12.95
CA ALA A 20 -10.68 2.45 13.27
C ALA A 20 -10.16 1.30 12.40
N TYR A 21 -9.91 1.60 11.12
CA TYR A 21 -9.28 0.69 10.19
C TYR A 21 -7.90 0.46 10.75
N SER A 22 -7.68 -0.76 11.24
CA SER A 22 -6.39 -1.16 11.77
C SER A 22 -5.37 -0.98 10.65
N ARG A 23 -4.38 -0.10 10.86
CA ARG A 23 -3.30 0.13 9.90
C ARG A 23 -2.17 -0.89 10.06
N SER A 24 -2.49 -2.05 10.62
CA SER A 24 -1.57 -3.16 10.78
C SER A 24 -1.10 -3.65 9.41
N PRO A 25 0.14 -4.15 9.30
CA PRO A 25 0.70 -4.64 8.05
C PRO A 25 -0.15 -5.74 7.40
N ASP A 26 -0.74 -6.63 8.21
CA ASP A 26 -1.61 -7.72 7.73
C ASP A 26 -2.91 -7.21 7.06
N ASP A 27 -3.61 -6.26 7.69
CA ASP A 27 -4.80 -5.61 7.10
C ASP A 27 -4.47 -4.89 5.78
N LEU A 28 -3.33 -4.19 5.75
CA LEU A 28 -2.87 -3.52 4.53
C LEU A 28 -2.51 -4.52 3.44
N HIS A 29 -1.90 -5.65 3.80
CA HIS A 29 -1.61 -6.73 2.87
C HIS A 29 -2.90 -7.25 2.23
N ASP A 30 -3.92 -7.63 3.01
CA ASP A 30 -5.22 -8.07 2.48
C ASP A 30 -5.91 -7.02 1.60
N ARG A 31 -5.79 -5.74 1.97
CA ARG A 31 -6.35 -4.64 1.16
C ARG A 31 -5.62 -4.43 -0.16
N LEU A 32 -4.30 -4.60 -0.17
CA LEU A 32 -3.49 -4.56 -1.39
C LEU A 32 -3.81 -5.76 -2.28
N VAL A 33 -4.04 -6.93 -1.68
CA VAL A 33 -4.49 -8.13 -2.37
C VAL A 33 -5.85 -7.94 -3.02
N ALA A 34 -6.74 -7.16 -2.42
CA ALA A 34 -8.06 -6.85 -2.96
C ALA A 34 -8.05 -5.79 -4.09
N GLN A 35 -6.90 -5.18 -4.42
CA GLN A 35 -6.80 -4.24 -5.54
C GLN A 35 -6.96 -4.93 -6.89
N GLU A 36 -7.11 -4.16 -7.95
CA GLU A 36 -7.12 -4.73 -9.30
C GLU A 36 -5.76 -5.32 -9.67
N SER A 37 -5.77 -6.26 -10.61
CA SER A 37 -4.53 -6.77 -11.16
C SER A 37 -3.82 -5.68 -11.94
N SER A 38 -2.49 -5.69 -11.89
CA SER A 38 -1.63 -4.65 -12.47
C SER A 38 -1.67 -3.30 -11.75
N THR A 39 -2.30 -3.22 -10.57
CA THR A 39 -2.20 -2.04 -9.73
C THR A 39 -0.78 -1.88 -9.20
N THR A 40 -0.21 -0.69 -9.42
CA THR A 40 1.10 -0.31 -8.88
C THR A 40 0.92 0.59 -7.67
N PHE A 41 1.73 0.37 -6.64
CA PHE A 41 1.78 1.22 -5.46
C PHE A 41 3.22 1.40 -5.00
N SER A 42 3.44 2.40 -4.15
CA SER A 42 4.75 2.70 -3.58
C SER A 42 4.72 2.64 -2.07
N ILE A 43 5.79 2.11 -1.48
CA ILE A 43 6.03 2.11 -0.03
C ILE A 43 7.36 2.82 0.23
N TRP A 44 7.40 3.65 1.26
CA TRP A 44 8.62 4.30 1.73
C TRP A 44 9.04 3.77 3.09
N SER A 45 10.34 3.77 3.37
CA SER A 45 10.89 3.39 4.67
C SER A 45 10.32 4.19 5.84
N ALA A 46 9.97 5.45 5.61
CA ALA A 46 9.33 6.33 6.59
C ALA A 46 7.88 5.96 6.94
N GLY A 47 7.30 4.92 6.31
CA GLY A 47 5.93 4.51 6.59
C GLY A 47 4.87 5.11 5.68
N ASN A 48 5.27 5.82 4.62
CA ASN A 48 4.32 6.30 3.62
C ASN A 48 3.98 5.15 2.65
N LEU A 49 2.71 5.04 2.29
CA LEU A 49 2.23 4.16 1.24
C LEU A 49 1.33 4.96 0.31
N ARG A 50 1.61 4.90 -0.99
CA ARG A 50 0.82 5.54 -2.04
C ARG A 50 0.20 4.48 -2.90
N LEU A 51 -1.12 4.43 -2.92
CA LEU A 51 -1.92 3.56 -3.78
C LEU A 51 -2.83 4.44 -4.62
N HIS A 52 -2.58 4.53 -5.92
CA HIS A 52 -3.21 5.53 -6.80
C HIS A 52 -3.07 6.95 -6.20
N ASP A 53 -4.18 7.69 -6.08
CA ASP A 53 -4.22 9.04 -5.49
C ASP A 53 -4.37 9.04 -3.96
N ARG A 54 -4.30 7.87 -3.31
CA ARG A 54 -4.46 7.75 -1.85
C ARG A 54 -3.12 7.60 -1.15
N ASP A 55 -2.86 8.51 -0.22
CA ASP A 55 -1.80 8.39 0.77
C ASP A 55 -2.29 7.69 2.02
N LEU A 56 -1.51 6.72 2.46
CA LEU A 56 -1.64 6.09 3.76
C LEU A 56 -0.31 6.25 4.51
N THR A 57 -0.41 6.38 5.83
CA THR A 57 0.74 6.48 6.72
C THR A 57 0.64 5.38 7.76
N ILE A 58 1.69 4.59 7.87
CA ILE A 58 1.90 3.53 8.85
C ILE A 58 3.18 3.76 9.62
N PRO A 59 3.41 3.06 10.75
CA PRO A 59 4.70 3.07 11.40
C PRO A 59 5.83 2.63 10.45
N PRO A 60 7.02 3.24 10.54
CA PRO A 60 8.19 2.84 9.73
C PRO A 60 8.57 1.35 9.86
N GLY A 61 8.44 0.79 11.06
CA GLY A 61 8.66 -0.63 11.31
C GLY A 61 7.70 -1.52 10.51
N ASP A 62 6.41 -1.17 10.53
CA ASP A 62 5.36 -1.87 9.80
C ASP A 62 5.54 -1.77 8.28
N ALA A 63 6.12 -0.68 7.75
CA ALA A 63 6.43 -0.57 6.33
C ALA A 63 7.51 -1.55 5.87
N SER A 64 8.51 -1.77 6.71
CA SER A 64 9.57 -2.76 6.44
C SER A 64 9.01 -4.19 6.53
N GLU A 65 8.14 -4.46 7.51
CA GLU A 65 7.43 -5.73 7.63
C GLU A 65 6.49 -5.98 6.44
N LEU A 66 5.68 -4.99 6.07
CA LEU A 66 4.77 -5.05 4.93
C LEU A 66 5.53 -5.31 3.62
N LEU A 67 6.63 -4.60 3.36
CA LEU A 67 7.46 -4.86 2.19
C LEU A 67 8.02 -6.29 2.20
N SER A 68 8.40 -6.79 3.37
CA SER A 68 8.92 -8.16 3.52
C SER A 68 7.84 -9.21 3.27
N SER A 69 6.62 -8.98 3.72
CA SER A 69 5.46 -9.84 3.45
C SER A 69 5.09 -9.83 1.96
N LEU A 70 5.02 -8.65 1.33
CA LEU A 70 4.73 -8.51 -0.10
C LEU A 70 5.78 -9.19 -0.98
N LYS A 71 7.06 -9.15 -0.60
CA LYS A 71 8.13 -9.87 -1.32
C LYS A 71 7.98 -11.40 -1.29
N ARG A 72 7.29 -11.94 -0.29
CA ARG A 72 7.06 -13.38 -0.14
C ARG A 72 5.77 -13.84 -0.81
N ASP A 73 4.87 -12.92 -1.13
CA ASP A 73 3.60 -13.20 -1.77
C ASP A 73 3.75 -13.11 -3.29
N ALA A 74 3.54 -14.24 -3.97
CA ALA A 74 3.64 -14.34 -5.44
C ALA A 74 2.62 -13.49 -6.21
N ARG A 75 1.64 -12.90 -5.52
CA ARG A 75 0.71 -11.89 -6.07
C ARG A 75 1.36 -10.52 -6.24
N PHE A 76 2.57 -10.31 -5.73
CA PHE A 76 3.26 -9.02 -5.81
C PHE A 76 4.67 -9.17 -6.37
N GLU A 77 5.05 -8.21 -7.21
CA GLU A 77 6.37 -8.10 -7.79
C GLU A 77 6.98 -6.75 -7.40
N VAL A 78 8.20 -6.77 -6.86
CA VAL A 78 8.93 -5.53 -6.58
C VAL A 78 9.57 -5.04 -7.87
N VAL A 79 8.98 -4.01 -8.46
CA VAL A 79 9.42 -3.41 -9.73
C VAL A 79 10.73 -2.66 -9.55
N SER A 80 10.87 -1.91 -8.46
CA SER A 80 12.08 -1.13 -8.18
C SER A 80 12.23 -0.79 -6.71
N VAL A 81 13.48 -0.61 -6.28
CA VAL A 81 13.83 -0.03 -4.99
C VAL A 81 14.82 1.11 -5.24
N THR A 82 14.45 2.32 -4.85
CA THR A 82 15.30 3.51 -4.94
C THR A 82 15.73 3.91 -3.54
N TYR A 83 17.04 3.98 -3.30
CA TYR A 83 17.60 4.54 -2.08
C TYR A 83 17.68 6.07 -2.24
N LEU A 84 17.25 6.79 -1.21
CA LEU A 84 17.14 8.24 -1.18
C LEU A 84 18.35 8.87 -0.46
N ASP A 85 19.09 8.06 0.29
CA ASP A 85 20.27 8.41 1.07
C ASP A 85 21.49 7.54 0.69
N GLY A 86 22.66 7.91 1.19
CA GLY A 86 23.90 7.17 0.98
C GLY A 86 24.01 5.90 1.83
N ASP A 87 23.36 5.89 2.99
CA ASP A 87 23.39 4.81 3.98
C ASP A 87 22.34 3.72 3.72
N LYS A 88 21.45 3.94 2.74
CA LYS A 88 20.38 3.03 2.28
C LYS A 88 19.29 2.80 3.33
N GLU A 89 19.17 3.68 4.31
CA GLU A 89 18.13 3.65 5.33
C GLU A 89 16.82 4.26 4.81
N GLU A 90 16.92 5.21 3.88
CA GLU A 90 15.80 5.84 3.21
C GLU A 90 15.57 5.19 1.86
N TRP A 91 14.43 4.50 1.71
CA TRP A 91 14.11 3.82 0.46
C TRP A 91 12.67 4.03 0.05
N LYS A 92 12.44 3.92 -1.26
CA LYS A 92 11.13 3.82 -1.91
C LYS A 92 11.08 2.54 -2.72
N ALA A 93 10.14 1.65 -2.40
CA ALA A 93 9.84 0.47 -3.18
C ALA A 93 8.60 0.72 -4.06
N SER A 94 8.67 0.39 -5.34
CA SER A 94 7.51 0.35 -6.24
C SER A 94 7.13 -1.10 -6.47
N ILE A 95 5.86 -1.43 -6.25
CA ILE A 95 5.37 -2.81 -6.21
C ILE A 95 4.17 -2.92 -7.13
N LEU A 96 4.16 -3.96 -7.95
CA LEU A 96 3.09 -4.29 -8.88
C LEU A 96 2.31 -5.48 -8.32
N ARG A 97 0.99 -5.36 -8.24
CA ARG A 97 0.13 -6.53 -8.04
C ARG A 97 0.04 -7.30 -9.35
N VAL A 98 0.58 -8.51 -9.38
CA VAL A 98 0.50 -9.39 -10.54
C VAL A 98 -0.76 -10.26 -10.43
N VAL A 99 -1.33 -10.64 -11.57
CA VAL A 99 -2.31 -11.74 -11.58
C VAL A 99 -1.50 -12.98 -11.19
N SER A 100 -1.81 -13.61 -10.07
CA SER A 100 -1.45 -15.02 -9.92
C SER A 100 -2.23 -15.75 -10.99
N SER A 101 -1.60 -16.01 -12.13
CA SER A 101 -2.08 -17.03 -13.05
C SER A 101 -2.22 -18.29 -12.21
N PRO A 102 -3.41 -18.89 -12.09
CA PRO A 102 -3.47 -20.24 -11.57
C PRO A 102 -2.55 -21.04 -12.47
N ASP A 103 -1.50 -21.64 -11.90
CA ASP A 103 -0.69 -22.63 -12.61
C ASP A 103 -1.68 -23.55 -13.31
N THR A 104 -1.72 -23.49 -14.64
CA THR A 104 -2.43 -24.48 -15.43
C THR A 104 -1.84 -25.81 -14.98
N PRO A 105 -2.58 -26.68 -14.28
CA PRO A 105 -2.04 -27.99 -13.97
C PRO A 105 -1.77 -28.61 -15.33
N THR A 106 -0.50 -28.86 -15.63
CA THR A 106 -0.11 -29.70 -16.76
C THR A 106 -0.72 -31.06 -16.44
N ALA A 107 -1.93 -31.28 -16.93
CA ALA A 107 -2.57 -32.56 -16.90
C ALA A 107 -1.63 -33.50 -17.66
N LEU A 108 -1.01 -34.41 -16.91
CA LEU A 108 -0.42 -35.62 -17.44
C LEU A 108 -1.46 -36.28 -18.34
N SER A 109 -1.36 -36.08 -19.64
CA SER A 109 -2.00 -36.96 -20.61
C SER A 109 -1.01 -38.08 -20.88
N ASP A 110 -0.94 -39.00 -19.94
CA ASP A 110 -0.67 -40.40 -20.21
C ASP A 110 -1.92 -41.01 -20.87
N SER A 111 -1.74 -41.99 -21.76
CA SER A 111 -2.71 -42.62 -22.69
C SER A 111 -2.72 -41.98 -24.08
N GLU A 112 -2.36 -42.63 -25.19
CA GLU A 112 -2.26 -44.06 -25.57
C GLU A 112 -1.10 -44.29 -26.55
#